data_AF-A0A6J4VIE2-F1
#
_entry.id   AF-A0A6J4VIE2-F1
#
_cell.length_a   1.000
_cell.length_b   1.000
_cell.length_c   1.000
_cell.angle_alpha   90.00
_cell.angle_beta   90.00
_cell.angle_gamma   90.00
#
_symmetry.space_group_name_H-M   'P 1'
#
loop_
_entity.id
_entity.type
_entity.pdbx_description
1 polymer ?
#
loop_
_entity_poly.entity_id
_entity_poly.type
_entity_poly.pdbx_seq_one_letter_code
_entity_poly.pdbx_strand_id
1 'polypeptide(L)'
;MVTMGADGSNPTNRSTNPSFDGEPAWSPDDKRIGFTSIRDGNFEVYAMAADGSGQTRRTNDPACDGEPAWSPDGRRIVFSSSRDGDSEVYTMSSRGGDPTNRTANQGNDVHPDWQPRRR
;
A
#
# COMPACT_ATOMS: atom_id res chain seq x y z
N MET A 1 -11.50 9.55 -2.70
CA MET A 1 -11.23 8.48 -1.72
C MET A 1 -12.12 8.69 -0.51
N VAL A 2 -12.98 7.72 -0.20
CA VAL A 2 -13.80 7.74 1.02
C VAL A 2 -13.05 6.96 2.09
N THR A 3 -12.73 7.56 3.24
CA THR A 3 -12.18 6.83 4.39
C THR A 3 -13.26 6.63 5.46
N MET A 4 -13.41 5.39 5.92
CA MET A 4 -14.18 5.05 7.12
C MET A 4 -13.37 5.42 8.36
N GLY A 5 -14.03 5.99 9.36
CA GLY A 5 -13.52 5.97 10.73
C GLY A 5 -13.45 4.52 11.23
N ALA A 6 -12.60 4.26 12.22
CA ALA A 6 -12.41 2.92 12.81
C ALA A 6 -13.68 2.29 13.43
N ASP A 7 -14.83 2.96 13.39
CA ASP A 7 -16.15 2.50 13.83
C ASP A 7 -17.16 2.29 12.69
N GLY A 8 -16.76 2.47 11.43
CA GLY A 8 -17.62 2.29 10.26
C GLY A 8 -18.69 3.38 10.06
N SER A 9 -18.62 4.50 10.78
CA SER A 9 -19.61 5.57 10.63
C SER A 9 -19.09 6.76 9.81
N ASN A 10 -19.90 7.17 8.83
CA ASN A 10 -19.82 8.37 7.98
C ASN A 10 -18.63 8.50 6.98
N PRO A 11 -18.85 8.22 5.68
CA PRO A 11 -17.85 8.46 4.65
C PRO A 11 -17.61 9.96 4.41
N THR A 12 -16.39 10.44 4.62
CA THR A 12 -15.94 11.75 4.11
C THR A 12 -14.94 11.56 2.97
N ASN A 13 -15.18 12.23 1.84
CA ASN A 13 -14.28 12.19 0.69
C ASN A 13 -13.03 13.03 0.98
N ARG A 14 -11.86 12.37 1.11
CA ARG A 14 -10.61 12.98 1.58
C ARG A 14 -9.48 13.01 0.54
N SER A 15 -9.70 12.58 -0.69
CA SER A 15 -8.76 12.83 -1.79
C SER A 15 -9.33 13.85 -2.78
N THR A 16 -8.55 14.88 -3.09
CA THR A 16 -8.91 15.99 -3.99
C THR A 16 -8.46 15.73 -5.44
N ASN A 17 -8.02 14.52 -5.77
CA ASN A 17 -7.52 14.16 -7.10
C ASN A 17 -8.61 13.42 -7.92
N PRO A 18 -8.86 13.79 -9.19
CA PRO A 18 -9.84 13.13 -10.07
C PRO A 18 -9.45 11.71 -10.53
N SER A 19 -8.25 11.23 -10.16
CA SER A 19 -7.73 9.91 -10.52
C SER A 19 -8.26 8.78 -9.60
N PHE A 20 -8.20 7.52 -10.03
CA PHE A 20 -8.58 6.37 -9.19
C PHE A 20 -7.65 6.29 -7.98
N ASP A 21 -8.22 6.44 -6.78
CA ASP A 21 -7.59 6.13 -5.50
C ASP A 21 -8.35 4.95 -4.87
N GLY A 22 -7.69 3.78 -4.79
CA GLY A 22 -8.27 2.54 -4.27
C GLY A 22 -7.41 1.88 -3.19
N GLU A 23 -7.96 0.84 -2.55
CA GLU A 23 -7.22 -0.04 -1.62
C GLU A 23 -6.48 0.69 -0.47
N PRO A 24 -7.19 1.46 0.38
CA PRO A 24 -6.56 2.01 1.58
C PRO A 24 -6.05 0.91 2.51
N ALA A 25 -4.81 1.05 2.96
CA ALA A 25 -4.28 0.32 4.10
C ALA A 25 -3.73 1.28 5.15
N TRP A 26 -4.26 1.17 6.36
CA TRP A 26 -3.80 1.93 7.52
C TRP A 26 -2.52 1.34 8.08
N SER A 27 -1.59 2.21 8.52
CA SER A 27 -0.49 1.77 9.35
C SER A 27 -1.00 1.36 10.74
N PRO A 28 -0.32 0.42 11.43
CA PRO A 28 -0.78 -0.07 12.74
C PRO A 28 -0.81 0.99 13.85
N ASP A 29 -0.18 2.14 13.64
CA ASP A 29 -0.17 3.27 14.56
C ASP A 29 -1.20 4.36 14.20
N ASP A 30 -2.06 4.11 13.21
CA ASP A 30 -3.08 5.03 12.67
C ASP A 30 -2.54 6.37 12.16
N LYS A 31 -1.22 6.49 11.93
CA LYS A 31 -0.60 7.75 11.50
C LYS A 31 -0.48 7.88 9.99
N ARG A 32 -0.58 6.78 9.25
CA ARG A 32 -0.33 6.75 7.81
C ARG A 32 -1.34 5.89 7.09
N ILE A 33 -1.55 6.24 5.84
CA ILE A 33 -2.39 5.49 4.91
C ILE A 33 -1.54 5.20 3.67
N GLY A 34 -1.45 3.92 3.30
CA GLY A 34 -1.00 3.47 1.99
C GLY A 34 -2.20 3.34 1.07
N PHE A 35 -2.04 3.69 -0.21
CA PHE A 35 -3.12 3.57 -1.19
C PHE A 35 -2.56 3.43 -2.59
N THR A 36 -3.35 2.82 -3.48
CA THR A 36 -3.00 2.69 -4.90
C THR A 36 -3.53 3.89 -5.66
N SER A 37 -2.72 4.47 -6.55
CA SER A 37 -3.13 5.61 -7.37
C SER A 37 -2.53 5.58 -8.77
N ILE A 38 -3.32 5.99 -9.78
CA ILE A 38 -2.89 6.08 -11.19
C ILE A 38 -2.47 7.49 -11.63
N ARG A 39 -2.24 8.41 -10.68
CA ARG A 39 -2.01 9.84 -10.98
C ARG A 39 -0.75 10.13 -11.81
N ASP A 40 0.19 9.19 -11.89
CA ASP A 40 1.44 9.32 -12.64
C ASP A 40 1.46 8.50 -13.94
N GLY A 41 0.30 7.96 -14.39
CA GLY A 41 0.16 7.28 -15.68
C GLY A 41 0.11 5.75 -15.63
N ASN A 42 0.41 5.15 -14.49
CA ASN A 42 0.28 3.71 -14.19
C ASN A 42 -0.10 3.52 -12.70
N PHE A 43 -0.49 2.30 -12.31
CA PHE A 43 -0.79 1.99 -10.91
C PHE A 43 0.47 2.01 -10.06
N GLU A 44 0.43 2.80 -8.99
CA GLU A 44 1.56 3.02 -8.10
C GLU A 44 1.09 3.07 -6.65
N VAL A 45 1.94 2.61 -5.74
CA VAL A 45 1.72 2.71 -4.31
C VAL A 45 2.13 4.09 -3.82
N TYR A 46 1.21 4.77 -3.14
CA TYR A 46 1.45 6.02 -2.42
C TYR A 46 1.30 5.80 -0.93
N ALA A 47 1.88 6.71 -0.15
CA ALA A 47 1.55 6.85 1.26
C ALA A 47 1.37 8.31 1.65
N MET A 48 0.51 8.55 2.64
CA MET A 48 0.23 9.87 3.21
C MET A 48 0.04 9.78 4.73
N ALA A 49 0.05 10.93 5.40
CA ALA A 49 -0.37 11.02 6.79
C ALA A 49 -1.89 10.79 6.91
N ALA A 50 -2.36 10.36 8.07
CA ALA A 50 -3.77 10.09 8.35
C ALA A 50 -4.68 11.33 8.21
N ASP A 51 -4.12 12.53 8.33
CA ASP A 51 -4.80 13.79 8.06
C ASP A 51 -4.92 14.12 6.56
N GLY A 52 -4.35 13.28 5.68
CA GLY A 52 -4.32 13.44 4.23
C GLY A 52 -3.12 14.23 3.71
N SER A 53 -2.28 14.77 4.59
CA SER A 53 -1.10 15.55 4.20
C SER A 53 0.08 14.66 3.77
N GLY A 54 1.07 15.27 3.10
CA GLY A 54 2.35 14.59 2.81
C GLY A 54 2.25 13.39 1.87
N GLN A 55 1.32 13.42 0.91
CA GLN A 55 1.20 12.36 -0.10
C GLN A 55 2.51 12.19 -0.86
N THR A 56 3.08 10.98 -0.82
CA THR A 56 4.37 10.66 -1.44
C THR A 56 4.27 9.34 -2.19
N ARG A 57 4.76 9.30 -3.44
CA ARG A 57 4.89 8.07 -4.23
C ARG A 57 5.94 7.16 -3.58
N ARG A 58 5.64 5.87 -3.44
CA ARG A 58 6.53 4.89 -2.79
C ARG A 58 7.18 3.95 -3.79
N THR A 59 6.48 3.64 -4.87
CA THR A 59 7.01 2.88 -6.00
C THR A 59 7.25 3.79 -7.19
N ASN A 60 8.04 3.38 -8.17
CA ASN A 60 8.18 4.09 -9.44
C ASN A 60 8.74 3.11 -10.46
N ASP A 61 7.85 2.36 -11.09
CA ASP A 61 8.19 1.31 -12.03
C ASP A 61 7.26 1.39 -13.24
N PRO A 62 7.68 1.04 -14.47
CA PRO A 62 6.75 0.95 -15.59
C PRO A 62 5.62 -0.08 -15.41
N ALA A 63 5.83 -1.08 -14.54
CA ALA A 63 4.83 -2.08 -14.19
C ALA A 63 3.70 -1.51 -13.30
N CYS A 64 2.64 -2.28 -13.10
CA CYS A 64 1.58 -1.92 -12.16
C CYS A 64 1.97 -2.36 -10.75
N ASP A 65 1.94 -1.43 -9.80
CA ASP A 65 2.13 -1.65 -8.37
C ASP A 65 0.85 -1.27 -7.60
N GLY A 66 0.35 -2.16 -6.73
CA GLY A 66 -0.92 -1.93 -6.02
C GLY A 66 -1.12 -2.81 -4.78
N GLU A 67 -2.32 -2.78 -4.22
CA GLU A 67 -2.74 -3.56 -3.04
C GLU A 67 -1.78 -3.44 -1.83
N PRO A 68 -1.48 -2.22 -1.36
CA PRO A 68 -0.51 -2.04 -0.29
C PRO A 68 -1.04 -2.59 1.04
N ALA A 69 -0.16 -3.17 1.85
CA ALA A 69 -0.41 -3.47 3.26
C ALA A 69 0.80 -3.13 4.13
N TRP A 70 0.56 -2.76 5.39
CA TRP A 70 1.62 -2.41 6.33
C TRP A 70 2.03 -3.61 7.18
N SER A 71 3.33 -3.73 7.48
CA SER A 71 3.79 -4.68 8.50
C SER A 71 3.28 -4.28 9.90
N PRO A 72 3.13 -5.22 10.85
CA PRO A 72 2.62 -4.95 12.20
C PRO A 72 3.47 -3.97 13.00
N ASP A 73 4.77 -3.88 12.68
CA ASP A 73 5.69 -2.91 13.28
C ASP A 73 5.68 -1.55 12.56
N GLY A 74 4.89 -1.39 11.49
CA GLY A 74 4.79 -0.20 10.65
C GLY A 74 6.05 0.13 9.84
N ARG A 75 7.06 -0.75 9.82
CA ARG A 75 8.37 -0.47 9.21
C ARG A 75 8.47 -0.86 7.75
N ARG A 76 7.53 -1.68 7.25
CA ARG A 76 7.52 -2.16 5.87
C ARG A 76 6.14 -2.00 5.25
N ILE A 77 6.15 -1.90 3.93
CA ILE A 77 4.97 -2.00 3.08
C ILE A 77 5.18 -3.25 2.21
N VAL A 78 4.13 -4.06 2.08
CA VAL A 78 4.03 -5.12 1.08
C VAL A 78 3.05 -4.68 0.00
N PHE A 79 3.28 -5.06 -1.25
CA PHE A 79 2.44 -4.67 -2.38
C PHE A 79 2.58 -5.68 -3.52
N SER A 80 1.55 -5.77 -4.35
CA SER A 80 1.53 -6.58 -5.56
C SER A 80 2.19 -5.81 -6.72
N SER A 81 3.05 -6.46 -7.50
CA SER A 81 3.76 -5.85 -8.62
C SER A 81 3.80 -6.77 -9.83
N SER A 82 3.56 -6.24 -11.04
CA SER A 82 3.63 -7.01 -12.28
C SER A 82 5.00 -6.95 -12.99
N ARG A 83 6.06 -6.54 -12.28
CA ARG A 83 7.34 -6.16 -12.91
C ARG A 83 8.13 -7.35 -13.49
N ASP A 84 7.83 -8.56 -13.06
CA ASP A 84 8.50 -9.78 -13.52
C ASP A 84 7.73 -10.54 -14.62
N GLY A 85 6.66 -9.93 -15.15
CA GLY A 85 5.83 -10.49 -16.23
C GLY A 85 4.54 -11.14 -15.74
N ASP A 86 4.44 -11.45 -14.45
CA ASP A 86 3.23 -11.80 -13.70
C ASP A 86 3.19 -11.04 -12.36
N SER A 87 2.06 -11.10 -11.66
CA SER A 87 1.88 -10.38 -10.40
C SER A 87 2.57 -11.12 -9.25
N GLU A 88 3.55 -10.48 -8.64
CA GLU A 88 4.32 -10.99 -7.51
C GLU A 88 4.25 -10.08 -6.29
N VAL A 89 4.63 -10.59 -5.11
CA VAL A 89 4.60 -9.83 -3.86
C VAL A 89 5.96 -9.23 -3.54
N TYR A 90 5.97 -7.90 -3.48
CA TYR A 90 7.14 -7.10 -3.15
C TYR A 90 7.04 -6.53 -1.74
N THR A 91 8.20 -6.30 -1.12
CA THR A 91 8.27 -5.53 0.13
C THR A 91 9.29 -4.42 0.03
N MET A 92 8.96 -3.29 0.64
CA MET A 92 9.86 -2.15 0.78
C MET A 92 9.81 -1.57 2.19
N SER A 93 10.81 -0.78 2.55
CA SER A 93 10.79 0.00 3.79
C SER A 93 9.70 1.08 3.71
N SER A 94 8.95 1.29 4.81
CA SER A 94 7.92 2.32 4.87
C SER A 94 8.48 3.75 4.86
N ARG A 95 9.79 3.90 5.01
CA ARG A 95 10.51 5.17 4.82
C ARG A 95 10.96 5.40 3.38
N GLY A 96 10.72 4.46 2.47
CA GLY A 96 11.31 4.42 1.14
C GLY A 96 12.54 3.51 1.06
N GLY A 97 13.11 3.40 -0.13
CA GLY A 97 14.21 2.49 -0.48
C GLY A 97 13.76 1.46 -1.52
N ASP A 98 14.73 0.78 -2.14
CA ASP A 98 14.49 -0.13 -3.25
C ASP A 98 13.59 -1.31 -2.81
N PRO A 99 12.51 -1.61 -3.55
CA PRO A 99 11.70 -2.79 -3.30
C PRO A 99 12.51 -4.07 -3.45
N THR A 100 12.28 -5.01 -2.55
CA THR A 100 12.84 -6.37 -2.61
C THR A 100 11.72 -7.37 -2.88
N ASN A 101 11.91 -8.19 -3.91
CA ASN A 101 11.03 -9.30 -4.21
C ASN A 101 11.10 -10.34 -3.09
N ARG A 102 9.94 -10.77 -2.57
CA ARG A 102 9.86 -11.78 -1.50
C ARG A 102 9.48 -13.17 -2.01
N THR A 103 9.09 -13.30 -3.27
CA THR A 103 8.60 -14.53 -3.90
C THR A 103 9.58 -15.11 -4.93
N ALA A 104 10.86 -15.27 -4.57
CA ALA A 104 11.73 -16.25 -5.24
C ALA A 104 11.47 -17.68 -4.71
N ASN A 105 10.20 -18.07 -4.56
CA ASN A 105 9.77 -19.43 -4.22
C ASN A 105 8.29 -19.64 -4.58
N GLN A 106 7.97 -20.84 -5.09
CA GLN A 106 6.73 -21.24 -5.78
C GLN A 106 5.42 -21.14 -4.97
N GLY A 107 5.03 -19.95 -4.52
CA GLY A 107 3.74 -19.70 -3.87
C GLY A 107 3.16 -18.36 -4.29
N ASN A 108 2.01 -18.39 -4.98
CA ASN A 108 1.12 -17.24 -5.11
C ASN A 108 0.53 -16.94 -3.72
N ASP A 109 0.96 -15.86 -3.07
CA ASP A 109 0.34 -15.35 -1.85
C ASP A 109 -0.34 -14.00 -2.13
N VAL A 110 -1.43 -14.04 -2.88
CA VAL A 110 -2.40 -12.93 -2.89
C VAL A 110 -3.00 -12.84 -1.48
N HIS A 111 -2.84 -11.69 -0.82
CA HIS A 111 -3.19 -11.38 0.59
C HIS A 111 -2.11 -11.71 1.65
N PRO A 112 -1.07 -10.88 1.81
CA PRO A 112 -0.18 -10.97 2.96
C PRO A 112 -0.91 -10.54 4.25
N ASP A 113 -1.39 -11.49 5.04
CA ASP A 113 -1.83 -11.26 6.42
C ASP A 113 -0.69 -11.58 7.40
N TRP A 114 -0.42 -10.67 8.32
CA TRP A 114 0.59 -10.87 9.36
C TRP A 114 -0.03 -11.53 10.58
N GLN A 115 0.19 -12.84 10.72
CA GLN A 115 -0.20 -13.58 11.92
C GLN A 115 0.73 -13.24 13.10
N PRO A 116 0.23 -12.72 14.24
CA PRO A 116 1.03 -12.61 15.44
C PRO A 116 1.26 -14.00 16.05
N ARG A 117 2.52 -14.46 16.10
CA ARG A 117 2.88 -15.65 16.90
C ARG A 117 2.67 -15.32 18.37
N ARG A 118 1.72 -16.02 19.01
CA ARG A 118 1.55 -15.98 20.47
C ARG A 118 2.41 -17.06 21.13
N ARG A 119 3.13 -16.59 22.16
CA ARG A 119 3.93 -17.25 23.20
C ARG A 119 5.37 -17.56 22.86
#